data_AF-A0A957YPP9-F1
#
_entry.id   AF-A0A957YPP9-F1
#
_cell.length_a   1.000
_cell.length_b   1.000
_cell.length_c   1.000
_cell.angle_alpha   90.00
_cell.angle_beta   90.00
_cell.angle_gamma   90.00
#
_symmetry.space_group_name_H-M   'P 1'
#
loop_
_entity.id
_entity.type
_entity.pdbx_description
1 polymer ?
#
loop_
_entity_poly.entity_id
_entity_poly.type
_entity_poly.pdbx_seq_one_letter_code
_entity_poly.pdbx_strand_id
1 'polypeptide(L)'
;MTTQAYEYETQRLDHLGIVAGICQRINLIKLIDGSLPSPMERKVSCGQATQAMVLNALGLTGRALYLMPEYMENKPVDLLIGAG
;
A
#
# COMPACT_ATOMS: atom_id res chain seq x y z
N MET A 1 20.38 -7.13 -35.58
CA MET A 1 19.22 -6.90 -34.70
C MET A 1 19.60 -7.44 -33.33
N THR A 2 19.85 -6.57 -32.37
CA THR A 2 20.24 -6.93 -31.00
C THR A 2 18.97 -7.19 -30.19
N THR A 3 18.75 -8.43 -29.79
CA THR A 3 17.64 -8.80 -28.90
C THR A 3 17.98 -8.34 -27.48
N GLN A 4 17.30 -7.31 -26.98
CA GLN A 4 17.36 -6.99 -25.56
C GLN A 4 16.46 -7.96 -24.80
N ALA A 5 17.03 -8.65 -23.80
CA ALA A 5 16.27 -9.45 -22.86
C ALA A 5 15.62 -8.50 -21.84
N TYR A 6 14.29 -8.50 -21.80
CA TYR A 6 13.51 -7.79 -20.79
C TYR A 6 13.12 -8.77 -19.69
N GLU A 7 13.40 -8.41 -18.45
CA GLU A 7 12.92 -9.14 -17.28
C GLU A 7 11.55 -8.59 -16.89
N TYR A 8 10.56 -9.46 -16.78
CA TYR A 8 9.18 -9.09 -16.45
C TYR A 8 8.81 -9.64 -15.08
N GLU A 9 8.26 -8.79 -14.23
CA GLU A 9 7.68 -9.19 -12.95
C GLU A 9 6.15 -9.03 -13.00
N THR A 10 5.42 -9.99 -12.44
CA THR A 10 3.97 -9.93 -12.33
C THR A 10 3.57 -9.92 -10.86
N GLN A 11 2.77 -8.92 -10.47
CA GLN A 11 2.26 -8.78 -9.11
C GLN A 11 0.73 -8.78 -9.13
N ARG A 12 0.11 -9.18 -8.02
CA ARG A 12 -1.35 -9.25 -7.92
C ARG A 12 -1.92 -7.95 -7.33
N LEU A 13 -2.70 -7.22 -8.11
CA LEU A 13 -3.37 -6.02 -7.61
C LEU A 13 -4.65 -6.31 -6.82
N ASP A 14 -5.38 -7.37 -7.19
CA ASP A 14 -6.69 -7.75 -6.64
C ASP A 14 -7.67 -6.54 -6.58
N HIS A 15 -8.58 -6.51 -5.60
CA HIS A 15 -9.47 -5.36 -5.36
C HIS A 15 -8.78 -4.20 -4.64
N LEU A 16 -7.55 -4.40 -4.15
CA LEU A 16 -6.79 -3.39 -3.41
C LEU A 16 -6.49 -2.16 -4.28
N GLY A 17 -6.32 -2.33 -5.59
CA GLY A 17 -6.13 -1.20 -6.51
C GLY A 17 -7.31 -0.22 -6.52
N ILE A 18 -8.55 -0.71 -6.43
CA ILE A 18 -9.74 0.14 -6.36
C ILE A 18 -9.76 0.90 -5.04
N VAL A 19 -9.49 0.21 -3.93
CA VAL A 19 -9.45 0.82 -2.60
C VAL A 19 -8.36 1.89 -2.53
N ALA A 20 -7.15 1.59 -3.01
CA ALA A 20 -6.03 2.52 -3.07
C ALA A 20 -6.36 3.75 -3.94
N GLY A 21 -6.99 3.55 -5.09
CA GLY A 21 -7.45 4.65 -5.95
C GLY A 21 -8.48 5.55 -5.25
N ILE A 22 -9.37 4.98 -4.44
CA ILE A 22 -10.31 5.77 -3.62
C ILE A 22 -9.55 6.57 -2.55
N CYS A 23 -8.61 5.94 -1.82
CA CYS A 23 -7.78 6.62 -0.82
C CYS A 23 -7.01 7.82 -1.42
N GLN A 24 -6.44 7.64 -2.62
CA GLN A 24 -5.77 8.71 -3.35
C GLN A 24 -6.74 9.83 -3.73
N ARG A 25 -7.94 9.50 -4.24
CA ARG A 25 -8.96 10.48 -4.63
C ARG A 25 -9.43 11.36 -3.48
N ILE A 26 -9.46 10.83 -2.25
CA ILE A 26 -9.81 11.59 -1.05
C ILE A 26 -8.60 12.23 -0.35
N ASN A 27 -7.40 12.11 -0.92
CA ASN A 27 -6.14 12.58 -0.33
C ASN A 27 -5.91 12.06 1.10
N LEU A 28 -6.24 10.80 1.38
CA LEU A 28 -6.24 10.22 2.73
C LEU A 28 -4.90 10.44 3.46
N ILE A 29 -3.78 10.12 2.82
CA ILE A 29 -2.45 10.23 3.43
C ILE A 29 -2.19 11.67 3.87
N LYS A 30 -2.39 12.65 2.98
CA LYS A 30 -2.15 14.07 3.26
C LYS A 30 -3.04 14.60 4.37
N LEU A 31 -4.31 14.17 4.40
CA LEU A 31 -5.26 14.58 5.44
C LEU A 31 -4.81 14.10 6.82
N ILE A 32 -4.38 12.84 6.93
CA ILE A 32 -3.92 12.26 8.19
C ILE A 32 -2.58 12.86 8.62
N ASP A 33 -1.63 12.96 7.70
CA ASP A 33 -0.31 13.53 7.99
C ASP A 33 -0.39 15.01 8.39
N GLY A 34 -1.34 15.77 7.84
CA GLY A 34 -1.60 17.15 8.26
C GLY A 34 -2.30 17.29 9.62
N SER A 35 -2.92 16.21 10.12
CA SER A 35 -3.66 16.21 11.39
C SER A 35 -2.82 15.77 12.58
N LEU A 36 -1.67 15.13 12.34
CA LEU A 36 -0.83 14.55 13.38
C LEU A 36 0.59 15.13 13.29
N PRO A 37 1.22 15.48 14.43
CA PRO A 37 2.64 15.81 14.41
C PRO A 37 3.44 14.61 13.93
N SER A 38 4.50 14.87 13.16
CA SER A 38 5.44 13.85 12.71
C SER A 38 6.62 13.75 13.69
N PRO A 39 6.75 12.67 14.48
CA PRO A 39 7.92 12.37 15.26
C PRO A 39 9.10 12.08 14.33
N MET A 40 10.30 12.29 14.86
CA MET A 40 11.55 12.07 14.12
C MET A 40 11.83 10.59 13.80
N GLU A 41 11.20 9.63 14.50
CA GLU A 41 11.57 8.20 14.43
C GLU A 41 10.47 7.29 13.85
N ARG A 42 9.84 7.65 12.73
CA ARG A 42 8.90 6.75 12.02
C ARG A 42 9.46 6.30 10.68
N LYS A 43 9.35 5.00 10.38
CA LYS A 43 9.74 4.43 9.07
C LYS A 43 8.75 4.79 7.95
N VAL A 44 7.49 5.04 8.30
CA VAL A 44 6.40 5.41 7.38
C VAL A 44 5.56 6.52 8.02
N SER A 45 4.90 7.33 7.19
CA SER A 45 4.00 8.38 7.69
C SER A 45 2.75 7.79 8.37
N CYS A 46 2.07 8.59 9.19
CA CYS A 46 0.82 8.14 9.80
C CYS A 46 -0.24 7.88 8.73
N GLY A 47 -0.30 8.71 7.70
CA GLY A 47 -1.19 8.54 6.56
C GLY A 47 -0.93 7.24 5.81
N GLN A 48 0.34 6.91 5.54
CA GLN A 48 0.72 5.64 4.91
C GLN A 48 0.30 4.44 5.77
N ALA A 49 0.56 4.50 7.08
CA ALA A 49 0.12 3.45 8.01
C ALA A 49 -1.42 3.32 8.03
N THR A 50 -2.16 4.43 8.01
CA THR A 50 -3.62 4.42 7.94
C THR A 50 -4.13 3.79 6.65
N GLN A 51 -3.56 4.13 5.50
CA GLN A 51 -3.93 3.50 4.23
C GLN A 51 -3.62 2.00 4.23
N ALA A 52 -2.48 1.58 4.78
CA ALA A 52 -2.14 0.16 4.96
C ALA A 52 -3.19 -0.57 5.83
N MET A 53 -3.66 0.05 6.91
CA MET A 53 -4.74 -0.51 7.75
C MET A 53 -6.07 -0.62 7.01
N VAL A 54 -6.42 0.37 6.17
CA VAL A 54 -7.63 0.31 5.33
C VAL A 54 -7.54 -0.84 4.33
N LEU A 55 -6.39 -1.00 3.66
CA LEU A 55 -6.14 -2.10 2.74
C LEU A 55 -6.15 -3.46 3.45
N ASN A 56 -5.60 -3.53 4.67
CA ASN A 56 -5.71 -4.72 5.51
C ASN A 56 -7.16 -5.07 5.84
N ALA A 57 -7.93 -4.09 6.33
CA ALA A 57 -9.31 -4.29 6.77
C ALA A 57 -10.25 -4.70 5.63
N LEU A 58 -10.02 -4.17 4.41
CA LEU A 58 -10.84 -4.46 3.24
C LEU A 58 -10.31 -5.62 2.38
N GLY A 59 -9.04 -6.00 2.57
CA GLY A 59 -8.35 -7.07 1.83
C GLY A 59 -8.27 -8.41 2.53
N LEU A 60 -8.16 -8.40 3.87
CA LEU A 60 -7.81 -9.54 4.69
C LEU A 60 -8.90 -9.83 5.75
N THR A 61 -10.13 -10.01 5.29
CA THR A 61 -11.24 -10.34 6.20
C THR A 61 -11.08 -11.79 6.71
N GLY A 62 -10.84 -11.96 8.02
CA GLY A 62 -10.91 -13.26 8.70
C GLY A 62 -9.58 -13.98 8.98
N ARG A 63 -8.42 -13.34 8.76
CA ARG A 63 -7.11 -13.87 9.20
C ARG A 63 -6.51 -13.03 10.32
N ALA A 64 -5.59 -13.62 11.08
CA ALA A 64 -4.88 -12.92 12.15
C ALA A 64 -3.98 -11.81 11.59
N LEU A 65 -3.91 -10.66 12.27
CA LEU A 65 -3.18 -9.47 11.80
C LEU A 65 -1.69 -9.68 11.56
N TYR A 66 -1.06 -10.61 12.28
CA TYR A 66 0.36 -10.93 12.10
C TYR A 66 0.66 -11.62 10.75
N LEU A 67 -0.35 -12.11 10.03
CA LEU A 67 -0.21 -12.72 8.69
C LEU A 67 -0.31 -11.70 7.54
N MET A 68 -0.44 -10.42 7.88
CA MET A 68 -0.51 -9.34 6.90
C MET A 68 0.77 -9.22 6.04
N PRO A 69 1.99 -9.35 6.59
CA PRO A 69 3.20 -9.33 5.77
C PRO A 69 3.19 -10.37 4.65
N GLU A 70 2.84 -11.61 4.95
CA GLU A 70 2.76 -12.72 4.00
C GLU A 70 1.64 -12.51 2.97
N TYR A 71 0.52 -11.89 3.39
CA TYR A 71 -0.55 -11.53 2.46
C TYR A 71 -0.11 -10.45 1.44
N MET A 72 0.81 -9.56 1.85
CA MET A 72 1.29 -8.44 1.04
C MET A 72 2.50 -8.78 0.15
N GLU A 73 3.18 -9.91 0.36
CA GLU A 73 4.39 -10.30 -0.38
C GLU A 73 4.22 -10.33 -1.90
N ASN A 74 3.04 -10.71 -2.40
CA ASN A 74 2.75 -10.76 -3.83
C ASN A 74 1.94 -9.55 -4.34
N LYS A 75 1.84 -8.50 -3.53
CA LYS A 75 1.12 -7.27 -3.84
C LYS A 75 2.09 -6.16 -4.21
N PRO A 76 1.71 -5.26 -5.13
CA PRO A 76 2.52 -4.09 -5.47
C PRO A 76 2.38 -3.03 -4.36
N VAL A 77 2.97 -3.26 -3.18
CA VAL A 77 2.80 -2.40 -1.99
C VAL A 77 3.22 -0.95 -2.25
N ASP A 78 4.32 -0.76 -2.98
CA ASP A 78 4.84 0.56 -3.35
C ASP A 78 3.87 1.34 -4.25
N LEU A 79 3.12 0.65 -5.11
CA LEU A 79 2.08 1.25 -5.94
C LEU A 79 0.77 1.47 -5.17
N LEU A 80 0.46 0.60 -4.21
CA LEU A 80 -0.78 0.67 -3.44
C LEU A 80 -0.75 1.75 -2.35
N ILE A 81 0.42 2.07 -1.80
CA ILE A 81 0.57 2.98 -0.64
C ILE A 81 1.61 4.08 -0.91
N GLY A 82 2.65 3.79 -1.69
CA GLY A 82 3.76 4.69 -1.99
C GLY A 82 3.61 5.44 -3.31
N ALA A 83 4.74 5.84 -3.87
CA ALA A 83 4.81 6.60 -5.12
C ALA A 83 4.80 5.73 -6.39
N GLY A 84 4.81 4.40 -6.25
CA GLY A 84 5.14 3.46 -7.32
C GLY A 84 6.61 3.12 -7.33
#